data_AF-N1U1P8-F1
#
_entry.id   AF-N1U1P8-F1
#
_cell.length_a   1.000
_cell.length_b   1.000
_cell.length_c   1.000
_cell.angle_alpha   90.00
_cell.angle_beta   90.00
_cell.angle_gamma   90.00
#
_symmetry.space_group_name_H-M   'P 1'
#
loop_
_entity.id
_entity.type
_entity.pdbx_description
1 polymer ?
#
loop_
_entity_poly.entity_id
_entity_poly.type
_entity_poly.pdbx_seq_one_letter_code
_entity_poly.pdbx_strand_id
1 'polypeptide(L)'
;MEDIDLSFRARLIGERVLFSPNIKVYHHGFGSTEEKSAFSLYYGLRNALVVYWKNMPLSYALRYIFHHILFFGVSICFHAFFTSPKILGVPFGFLRMIPGLIRKRSEIRKMNDGRFNETLRWMNRKWFAPFRKK
;
A
#
# COMPACT_ATOMS: atom_id res chain seq x y z
N MET A 1 -0.87 -7.08 2.48
CA MET A 1 -1.08 -6.00 1.47
C MET A 1 -2.39 -6.19 0.73
N GLU A 2 -2.79 -7.41 0.41
CA GLU A 2 -4.09 -7.74 -0.20
C GLU A 2 -5.29 -7.30 0.67
N ASP A 3 -5.22 -7.57 1.96
CA ASP A 3 -6.09 -7.12 3.03
C ASP A 3 -6.25 -5.59 3.07
N ILE A 4 -5.16 -4.84 2.86
CA ILE A 4 -5.21 -3.37 2.72
C ILE A 4 -5.93 -3.00 1.42
N ASP A 5 -5.63 -3.67 0.31
CA ASP A 5 -6.25 -3.42 -0.99
C ASP A 5 -7.77 -3.64 -0.97
N LEU A 6 -8.21 -4.76 -0.39
CA LEU A 6 -9.63 -5.09 -0.25
C LEU A 6 -10.34 -4.05 0.62
N SER A 7 -9.75 -3.72 1.77
CA SER A 7 -10.30 -2.72 2.69
C SER A 7 -10.40 -1.33 2.04
N PHE A 8 -9.40 -0.94 1.25
CA PHE A 8 -9.42 0.32 0.51
C PHE A 8 -10.57 0.31 -0.51
N ARG A 9 -10.70 -0.74 -1.31
CA ARG A 9 -11.77 -0.84 -2.33
C ARG A 9 -13.16 -0.88 -1.71
N ALA A 10 -13.34 -1.61 -0.60
CA ALA A 10 -14.59 -1.61 0.16
C ALA A 10 -14.99 -0.17 0.54
N ARG A 11 -14.04 0.61 1.07
CA ARG A 11 -14.27 2.01 1.43
C ARG A 11 -14.62 2.89 0.23
N LEU A 12 -14.03 2.64 -0.95
CA LEU A 12 -14.36 3.39 -2.19
C LEU A 12 -15.78 3.15 -2.68
N ILE A 13 -16.35 1.97 -2.43
CA ILE A 13 -17.75 1.66 -2.76
C ILE A 13 -18.72 1.99 -1.62
N GLY A 14 -18.24 2.64 -0.55
CA GLY A 14 -19.07 3.08 0.56
C GLY A 14 -19.23 2.11 1.73
N GLU A 15 -18.57 0.97 1.67
CA GLU A 15 -18.60 -0.02 2.74
C GLU A 15 -17.76 0.41 3.94
N ARG A 16 -18.12 -0.10 5.11
CA ARG A 16 -17.41 0.15 6.36
C ARG A 16 -16.50 -1.02 6.71
N VAL A 17 -15.23 -0.73 6.96
CA VAL A 17 -14.27 -1.69 7.52
C VAL A 17 -14.20 -1.46 9.03
N LEU A 18 -14.71 -2.40 9.81
CA LEU A 18 -14.85 -2.30 11.27
C LEU A 18 -13.84 -3.21 11.98
N PHE A 19 -13.30 -2.74 13.10
CA PHE A 19 -12.47 -3.52 14.00
C PHE A 19 -13.25 -3.73 15.31
N SER A 20 -13.40 -4.98 15.74
CA SER A 20 -14.07 -5.33 17.00
C SER A 20 -13.04 -5.79 18.03
N PRO A 21 -12.68 -4.96 19.03
CA PRO A 21 -11.66 -5.32 20.02
C PRO A 21 -12.09 -6.47 20.94
N ASN A 22 -13.39 -6.75 21.00
CA ASN A 22 -13.97 -7.80 21.84
C ASN A 22 -13.84 -9.20 21.20
N ILE A 23 -13.58 -9.28 19.90
CA ILE A 23 -13.40 -10.55 19.18
C ILE A 23 -11.90 -10.81 19.04
N LYS A 24 -11.41 -11.87 19.69
CA LYS A 24 -10.00 -12.27 19.65
C LYS A 24 -9.85 -13.57 18.88
N VAL A 25 -8.98 -13.55 17.86
CA VAL A 25 -8.58 -14.73 17.10
C VAL A 25 -7.07 -14.85 17.21
N TYR A 26 -6.59 -16.03 17.62
CA TYR A 26 -5.16 -16.31 17.69
C TYR A 26 -4.65 -16.66 16.29
N HIS A 27 -3.63 -15.96 15.84
CA HIS A 27 -3.00 -16.19 14.54
C HIS A 27 -1.51 -16.41 14.75
N HIS A 28 -0.98 -17.48 14.16
CA HIS A 28 0.46 -17.70 14.12
C HIS A 28 1.08 -16.81 13.04
N GLY A 29 1.74 -15.72 13.45
CA GLY A 29 2.47 -14.85 12.53
C GLY A 29 3.54 -15.62 11.75
N PHE A 30 3.83 -15.20 10.51
CA PHE A 30 4.99 -15.69 9.75
C PHE A 30 5.01 -17.22 9.49
N GLY A 31 3.84 -17.86 9.40
CA GLY A 31 3.74 -19.31 9.22
C GLY A 31 4.30 -19.84 7.89
N SER A 32 4.32 -19.02 6.84
CA SER A 32 4.80 -19.42 5.50
C SER A 32 6.10 -18.72 5.06
N THR A 33 6.56 -17.73 5.81
CA THR A 33 7.77 -16.95 5.50
C THR A 33 8.44 -16.53 6.79
N GLU A 34 9.78 -16.48 6.82
CA GLU A 34 10.50 -15.91 7.96
C GLU A 34 10.14 -14.43 8.17
N GLU A 35 10.15 -14.03 9.45
CA GLU A 35 9.96 -12.64 9.83
C GLU A 35 11.03 -11.75 9.14
N LYS A 36 10.56 -10.74 8.39
CA LYS A 36 11.40 -9.75 7.69
C LYS A 36 12.34 -10.33 6.63
N SER A 37 11.99 -11.48 6.04
CA SER A 37 12.78 -12.02 4.91
C SER A 37 12.87 -11.05 3.74
N ALA A 38 13.98 -11.13 2.99
CA ALA A 38 14.18 -10.34 1.76
C ALA A 38 13.02 -10.52 0.75
N PHE A 39 12.44 -11.73 0.70
CA PHE A 39 11.25 -12.02 -0.07
C PHE A 39 10.04 -11.21 0.40
N SER A 40 9.68 -11.32 1.69
CA SER A 40 8.53 -10.61 2.26
C SER A 40 8.65 -9.10 2.08
N LEU A 41 9.87 -8.57 2.23
CA LEU A 41 10.16 -7.14 2.08
C LEU A 41 10.07 -6.67 0.63
N TYR A 42 10.63 -7.41 -0.33
CA TYR A 42 10.52 -7.11 -1.75
C TYR A 42 9.06 -7.01 -2.19
N TYR A 43 8.27 -8.04 -1.89
CA TYR A 43 6.85 -8.07 -2.26
C TYR A 43 6.04 -7.05 -1.44
N GLY A 44 6.41 -6.79 -0.19
CA GLY A 44 5.80 -5.75 0.64
C GLY A 44 5.92 -4.36 0.01
N LEU A 45 7.14 -3.93 -0.33
CA LEU A 45 7.40 -2.63 -0.97
C LEU A 45 6.74 -2.52 -2.35
N ARG A 46 6.87 -3.56 -3.19
CA ARG A 46 6.25 -3.56 -4.53
C ARG A 46 4.73 -3.51 -4.46
N ASN A 47 4.12 -4.32 -3.59
CA ASN A 47 2.67 -4.36 -3.45
C ASN A 47 2.12 -3.07 -2.84
N ALA A 48 2.89 -2.37 -1.99
CA ALA A 48 2.54 -1.04 -1.48
C ALA A 48 2.38 -0.02 -2.62
N LEU A 49 3.37 0.03 -3.52
CA LEU A 49 3.32 0.86 -4.72
C LEU A 49 2.09 0.54 -5.57
N VAL A 50 1.83 -0.75 -5.80
CA VAL A 50 0.65 -1.23 -6.53
C VAL A 50 -0.65 -0.72 -5.90
N VAL A 51 -0.83 -0.90 -4.59
CA VAL A 51 -2.06 -0.50 -3.89
C VAL A 51 -2.28 1.01 -3.96
N TYR A 52 -1.23 1.81 -3.78
CA TYR A 52 -1.29 3.27 -3.90
C TYR A 52 -1.74 3.69 -5.30
N TRP A 53 -1.02 3.25 -6.33
CA TRP A 53 -1.29 3.65 -7.71
C TRP A 53 -2.59 3.10 -8.27
N LYS A 54 -3.06 1.97 -7.75
CA LYS A 54 -4.29 1.36 -8.21
C LYS A 54 -5.53 2.05 -7.62
N ASN A 55 -5.53 2.34 -6.31
CA ASN A 55 -6.75 2.75 -5.60
C ASN A 55 -6.82 4.25 -5.30
N MET A 56 -5.67 4.95 -5.17
CA MET A 56 -5.67 6.35 -4.76
C MET A 56 -6.28 7.26 -5.85
N PRO A 57 -7.17 8.22 -5.53
CA PRO A 57 -7.67 9.19 -6.52
C PRO A 57 -6.52 9.92 -7.22
N LEU A 58 -6.60 10.15 -8.54
CA LEU A 58 -5.43 10.59 -9.32
C LEU A 58 -4.89 11.94 -8.87
N SER A 59 -5.79 12.89 -8.59
CA SER A 59 -5.44 14.22 -8.07
C SER A 59 -4.62 14.15 -6.79
N TYR A 60 -5.02 13.28 -5.85
CA TYR A 60 -4.28 13.07 -4.61
C TYR A 60 -3.01 12.25 -4.81
N ALA A 61 -3.05 11.24 -5.69
CA ALA A 61 -1.87 10.45 -6.00
C ALA A 61 -0.72 11.33 -6.52
N LEU A 62 -1.05 12.30 -7.39
CA LEU A 62 -0.12 13.30 -7.89
C LEU A 62 0.26 14.31 -6.81
N ARG A 63 -0.68 14.79 -5.99
CA ARG A 63 -0.38 15.71 -4.88
C ARG A 63 0.68 15.15 -3.90
N TYR A 64 0.63 13.85 -3.62
CA TYR A 64 1.54 13.20 -2.66
C TYR A 64 2.68 12.43 -3.34
N ILE A 65 2.88 12.61 -4.65
CA ILE A 65 3.85 11.81 -5.41
C ILE A 65 5.28 12.01 -4.93
N PHE A 66 5.68 13.25 -4.61
CA PHE A 66 7.03 13.56 -4.15
C PHE A 66 7.35 12.84 -2.85
N HIS A 67 6.43 12.89 -1.87
CA HIS A 67 6.58 12.18 -0.59
C HIS A 67 6.64 10.66 -0.80
N HIS A 68 5.83 10.12 -1.72
CA HIS A 68 5.86 8.70 -2.06
C HIS A 68 7.20 8.29 -2.67
N ILE A 69 7.69 9.02 -3.68
CA ILE A 69 8.98 8.73 -4.32
C ILE A 69 10.11 8.80 -3.29
N LEU A 70 10.12 9.82 -2.43
CA LEU A 70 11.13 9.96 -1.39
C LEU A 70 11.09 8.79 -0.40
N PHE A 71 9.91 8.47 0.15
CA PHE A 71 9.75 7.37 1.11
C PHE A 71 10.18 6.02 0.53
N PHE A 72 9.70 5.69 -0.68
CA PHE A 72 10.06 4.43 -1.33
C PHE A 72 11.51 4.40 -1.77
N GLY A 73 12.05 5.52 -2.27
CA GLY A 73 13.47 5.63 -2.64
C GLY A 73 14.38 5.38 -1.44
N VAL A 74 14.15 6.08 -0.32
CA VAL A 74 14.90 5.87 0.93
C VAL A 74 14.74 4.45 1.43
N SER A 75 13.52 3.91 1.46
CA SER A 75 13.27 2.54 1.93
C SER A 75 13.97 1.48 1.06
N ILE A 76 13.93 1.64 -0.26
CA ILE A 76 14.59 0.74 -1.21
C ILE A 76 16.10 0.79 -1.03
N CYS A 77 16.71 1.98 -0.97
CA CYS A 77 18.15 2.13 -0.77
C CYS A 77 18.60 1.56 0.57
N PHE A 78 17.90 1.91 1.65
CA PHE A 78 18.19 1.41 3.01
C PHE A 78 18.16 -0.11 3.04
N HIS A 79 17.08 -0.73 2.59
CA HIS A 79 16.94 -2.18 2.66
C HIS A 79 17.78 -2.93 1.62
N ALA A 80 18.09 -2.30 0.48
CA ALA A 80 19.05 -2.86 -0.47
C ALA A 80 20.43 -3.04 0.17
N PHE A 81 20.84 -2.10 1.01
CA PHE A 81 22.11 -2.14 1.73
C PHE A 81 22.05 -3.07 2.96
N PHE A 82 21.04 -2.92 3.82
CA PHE A 82 20.99 -3.60 5.12
C PHE A 82 20.29 -4.96 5.11
N THR A 83 19.57 -5.33 4.05
CA THR A 83 18.78 -6.59 4.01
C THR A 83 19.09 -7.43 2.79
N SER A 84 18.97 -6.89 1.57
CA SER A 84 19.32 -7.64 0.36
C SER A 84 19.32 -6.74 -0.89
N PRO A 85 20.35 -6.81 -1.75
CA PRO A 85 20.44 -6.00 -2.97
C PRO A 85 19.30 -6.30 -3.97
N LYS A 86 18.63 -7.45 -3.88
CA LYS A 86 17.44 -7.78 -4.70
C LYS A 86 16.32 -6.74 -4.58
N ILE A 87 16.31 -5.93 -3.52
CA ILE A 87 15.31 -4.87 -3.30
C ILE A 87 15.43 -3.73 -4.32
N LEU A 88 16.61 -3.53 -4.91
CA LEU A 88 16.78 -2.63 -6.07
C LEU A 88 15.92 -3.06 -7.28
N GLY A 89 15.46 -4.31 -7.31
CA GLY A 89 14.53 -4.83 -8.30
C GLY A 89 13.07 -4.38 -8.12
N VAL A 90 12.70 -3.73 -7.01
CA VAL A 90 11.31 -3.33 -6.70
C VAL A 90 10.74 -2.37 -7.75
N PRO A 91 11.44 -1.27 -8.15
CA PRO A 91 10.94 -0.38 -9.19
C PRO A 91 10.66 -1.11 -10.50
N PHE A 92 11.57 -1.97 -10.96
CA PHE A 92 11.38 -2.75 -12.19
C PHE A 92 10.19 -3.71 -12.09
N GLY A 93 10.04 -4.39 -10.93
CA GLY A 93 8.88 -5.24 -10.66
C GLY A 93 7.57 -4.46 -10.68
N PHE A 94 7.55 -3.24 -10.16
CA PHE A 94 6.40 -2.35 -10.22
C PHE A 94 6.12 -1.84 -11.64
N LEU A 95 7.14 -1.39 -12.38
CA LEU A 95 7.00 -0.88 -13.74
C LEU A 95 6.38 -1.92 -14.68
N ARG A 96 6.78 -3.19 -14.57
CA ARG A 96 6.19 -4.30 -15.34
C ARG A 96 4.68 -4.47 -15.10
N MET A 97 4.16 -4.02 -13.97
CA MET A 97 2.74 -4.13 -13.63
C MET A 97 1.91 -2.94 -14.13
N ILE A 98 2.53 -1.83 -14.55
CA ILE A 98 1.84 -0.58 -14.94
C ILE A 98 0.72 -0.81 -15.97
N PRO A 99 0.90 -1.56 -17.08
CA PRO A 99 -0.16 -1.75 -18.05
C PRO A 99 -1.43 -2.37 -17.43
N GLY A 100 -1.27 -3.39 -16.58
CA GLY A 100 -2.36 -4.02 -15.85
C GLY A 100 -2.97 -3.10 -14.78
N LEU A 101 -2.14 -2.27 -14.13
CA LEU A 101 -2.60 -1.30 -13.14
C LEU A 101 -3.50 -0.23 -13.76
N ILE A 102 -3.17 0.26 -14.95
CA ILE A 102 -3.99 1.25 -15.67
C ILE A 102 -5.38 0.67 -15.96
N ARG A 103 -5.46 -0.58 -16.42
CA ARG A 103 -6.73 -1.27 -16.65
C ARG A 103 -7.54 -1.42 -15.36
N LYS A 104 -6.94 -1.97 -14.31
CA LYS A 104 -7.63 -2.16 -13.02
C LYS A 104 -8.09 -0.84 -12.39
N ARG A 105 -7.32 0.23 -12.54
CA ARG A 105 -7.69 1.56 -12.06
C ARG A 105 -8.95 2.09 -12.75
N SER A 106 -9.12 1.82 -14.05
CA SER A 106 -10.34 2.15 -14.78
C SER A 106 -11.56 1.39 -14.23
N GLU A 107 -11.41 0.11 -13.94
CA GLU A 107 -12.46 -0.73 -13.32
C GLU A 107 -12.87 -0.19 -11.95
N ILE A 108 -11.90 0.14 -11.09
CA ILE A 108 -12.16 0.70 -9.75
C ILE A 108 -12.85 2.07 -9.86
N ARG A 109 -12.46 2.90 -10.83
CA ARG A 109 -13.11 4.20 -11.05
C ARG A 109 -14.59 4.05 -11.41
N LYS A 110 -14.96 3.01 -12.16
CA LYS A 110 -16.36 2.74 -12.53
C LYS A 110 -17.20 2.26 -11.35
N MET A 111 -16.58 1.53 -10.41
CA MET A 111 -17.26 1.03 -9.21
C MET A 111 -17.44 2.11 -8.14
N ASN A 112 -16.77 3.25 -8.29
CA ASN A 112 -16.74 4.29 -7.26
C ASN A 112 -18.00 5.16 -7.28
N ASP A 113 -18.51 5.45 -6.08
CA ASP A 113 -19.71 6.23 -5.83
C ASP A 113 -19.41 7.72 -5.55
N GLY A 114 -18.41 8.30 -6.24
CA GLY A 114 -18.04 9.73 -6.08
C GLY A 114 -17.35 10.08 -4.74
N ARG A 115 -17.09 9.11 -3.86
CA ARG A 115 -16.57 9.31 -2.49
C ARG A 115 -15.05 9.49 -2.38
N PHE A 116 -14.37 9.85 -3.47
CA PHE A 116 -12.92 10.04 -3.45
C PHE A 116 -12.45 11.06 -2.42
N ASN A 117 -13.25 12.11 -2.15
CA ASN A 117 -12.95 13.11 -1.13
C ASN A 117 -12.93 12.54 0.30
N GLU A 118 -13.66 11.45 0.56
CA GLU A 118 -13.66 10.78 1.87
C GLU A 118 -12.35 10.05 2.17
N THR A 119 -11.61 9.66 1.13
CA THR A 119 -10.29 9.02 1.26
C THR A 119 -9.36 9.84 2.15
N LEU A 120 -9.41 11.17 2.05
CA LEU A 120 -8.59 12.07 2.85
C LEU A 120 -8.91 12.02 4.35
N ARG A 121 -10.12 11.60 4.74
CA ARG A 121 -10.50 11.46 6.16
C ARG A 121 -9.80 10.26 6.81
N TRP A 122 -9.50 9.22 6.03
CA TRP A 122 -8.84 8.01 6.52
C TRP A 122 -7.31 8.09 6.44
N MET A 123 -6.78 9.03 5.66
CA MET A 123 -5.35 9.25 5.56
C MET A 123 -4.82 10.05 6.75
N ASN A 124 -3.75 9.56 7.36
CA ASN A 124 -2.96 10.38 8.23
C ASN A 124 -2.12 11.35 7.39
N ARG A 125 -2.32 12.66 7.61
CA ARG A 125 -1.66 13.74 6.86
C ARG A 125 -0.71 14.58 7.71
N LYS A 126 -0.54 14.25 8.99
CA LYS A 126 0.42 14.96 9.83
C LYS A 126 1.83 14.51 9.43
N TRP A 127 2.74 15.46 9.25
CA TRP A 127 4.12 15.21 8.84
C TRP A 127 4.89 14.26 9.77
N PHE A 128 4.49 14.20 11.04
CA PHE A 128 5.16 13.43 12.09
C PHE A 128 4.28 12.37 12.77
N ALA A 129 3.04 12.18 12.31
CA ALA A 129 2.15 11.18 12.94
C ALA A 129 2.19 9.85 12.22
N PRO A 130 2.08 8.77 12.98
CA PRO A 130 3.22 8.15 13.57
C PRO A 130 3.81 7.12 12.59
N PHE A 131 5.13 7.08 12.51
CA PHE A 131 5.84 5.79 12.44
C PHE A 131 5.46 5.07 13.73
N ARG A 132 4.35 4.34 13.70
CA ARG A 132 3.72 3.82 14.92
C ARG A 132 4.74 2.97 15.66
N LYS A 133 5.17 3.44 16.85
CA LYS A 133 5.74 2.56 17.88
C LYS A 133 4.72 1.43 18.05
N LYS A 134 5.16 0.21 17.78
CA LYS A 134 4.44 -0.99 18.20
C LYS A 134 4.33 -0.98 19.72
#